data_AF-A0A3Q0R1Y0-F1
#
_entry.id   AF-A0A3Q0R1Y0-F1
#
_cell.length_a   1.000
_cell.length_b   1.000
_cell.length_c   1.000
_cell.angle_alpha   90.00
_cell.angle_beta   90.00
_cell.angle_gamma   90.00
#
_symmetry.space_group_name_H-M   'P 1'
#
loop_
_entity.id
_entity.type
_entity.pdbx_description
1 polymer ?
#
loop_
_entity_poly.entity_id
_entity_poly.type
_entity_poly.pdbx_seq_one_letter_code
_entity_poly.pdbx_strand_id
1 'polypeptide(L)'
;RSKRGQVVGTKGGFRGCTIWLTGLSGAGKTTISFALEDYLVSHGIPCYSLDGDNIRHGLNKNLGFSAEDREENIRRVAEVAKLFADAGLVCVTSFISPFAKDRDEARSIHANSGLPFFEVFVHAPLEVCESRDVKGLYKKARAGEIKGFTGIDSDYECPERPELVLKTGELSINECLHQVLDLLREQNIVPNEILEEVTELFVPENMVNLVLADANTLPTISITKLDLQWVQVLAEGWASPLKGFMREREFLQTLHFGNLLDGGAINMSIPIVLPVSTETKEKLDGCAAVALEYQGSKVAVLRNPEFYAHRKEERCARQWGTTCPQHPYIKMVMEGGDWLVGGDLEVLERIRWNDGLDQYRFTPKELKQKFKHMKADAVFAFQLRNPIHNGHALLMQDTKRRLLDRGYKNPVLLLHPLGGWTKDDDVPLHWRMKQHDAVLEEGVLDPASTIVAIFPSPMMYAGPTEVQWHCRARMIAGANFYIVGRDPAGMPHPETKNDLYEPTHGGKVLSMAPGLTSVEIIPFRVAAYNKTKKAMDFYDKGRHDEFQFISGTMMRNLAQRGENPPDGFMAPKAWSVLVKYYSSLQKNN
;
A
#
# COMPACT_ATOMS: atom_id res chain seq x y z
N ARG A 1 28.53 16.08 -14.33
CA ARG A 1 27.52 15.47 -13.44
C ARG A 1 26.09 15.62 -13.97
N SER A 2 25.54 16.84 -14.13
CA SER A 2 24.15 17.04 -14.61
C SER A 2 23.77 16.22 -15.84
N LYS A 3 24.56 16.27 -16.94
CA LYS A 3 24.29 15.48 -18.16
C LYS A 3 24.35 13.96 -17.93
N ARG A 4 25.32 13.47 -17.13
CA ARG A 4 25.41 12.05 -16.77
C ARG A 4 24.19 11.63 -15.94
N GLY A 5 23.76 12.47 -14.99
CA GLY A 5 22.55 12.22 -14.19
C GLY A 5 21.25 12.15 -15.00
N GLN A 6 21.20 12.69 -16.23
CA GLN A 6 20.02 12.54 -17.09
C GLN A 6 19.91 11.16 -17.76
N VAL A 7 21.01 10.39 -17.80
CA VAL A 7 21.07 9.07 -18.46
C VAL A 7 21.35 7.93 -17.48
N VAL A 8 21.65 8.24 -16.21
CA VAL A 8 21.85 7.25 -15.15
C VAL A 8 20.49 6.97 -14.51
N GLY A 9 19.87 5.86 -14.95
CA GLY A 9 18.53 5.48 -14.51
C GLY A 9 17.43 6.13 -15.35
N THR A 10 16.18 5.95 -14.92
CA THR A 10 14.99 6.49 -15.63
C THR A 10 14.47 7.78 -15.00
N LYS A 11 14.93 8.11 -13.79
CA LYS A 11 14.55 9.33 -13.08
C LYS A 11 15.55 10.44 -13.41
N GLY A 12 15.06 11.60 -13.83
CA GLY A 12 15.91 12.75 -14.11
C GLY A 12 16.67 13.25 -12.87
N GLY A 13 17.80 13.92 -13.11
CA GLY A 13 18.59 14.61 -12.08
C GLY A 13 19.78 13.79 -11.55
N PHE A 14 20.86 14.51 -11.21
CA PHE A 14 22.03 13.91 -10.60
C PHE A 14 21.79 13.65 -9.12
N ARG A 15 22.01 12.41 -8.68
CA ARG A 15 21.75 11.93 -7.31
C ARG A 15 22.88 11.07 -6.74
N GLY A 16 24.07 11.23 -7.30
CA GLY A 16 25.23 10.44 -6.88
C GLY A 16 25.67 10.82 -5.48
N CYS A 17 25.74 9.84 -4.58
CA CYS A 17 26.09 10.01 -3.18
C CYS A 17 26.64 8.71 -2.58
N THR A 18 27.20 8.80 -1.38
CA THR A 18 27.66 7.64 -0.61
C THR A 18 26.91 7.51 0.70
N ILE A 19 26.36 6.31 0.95
CA ILE A 19 25.73 5.91 2.20
C ILE A 19 26.72 4.99 2.92
N TRP A 20 27.32 5.51 3.97
CA TRP A 20 28.40 4.84 4.69
C TRP A 20 27.87 4.14 5.94
N LEU A 21 27.56 2.84 5.83
CA LEU A 21 27.12 2.02 6.95
C LEU A 21 28.34 1.59 7.78
N THR A 22 28.36 1.99 9.04
CA THR A 22 29.39 1.64 10.04
C THR A 22 28.76 0.99 11.27
N GLY A 23 29.49 0.10 11.95
CA GLY A 23 28.96 -0.62 13.12
C GLY A 23 29.67 -1.94 13.40
N LEU A 24 29.37 -2.56 14.54
CA LEU A 24 29.94 -3.85 14.93
C LEU A 24 29.61 -4.98 13.93
N SER A 25 30.42 -6.04 13.93
CA SER A 25 30.10 -7.25 13.17
C SER A 25 28.76 -7.83 13.64
N GLY A 26 27.86 -8.24 12.74
CA GLY A 26 26.53 -8.73 13.14
C GLY A 26 25.50 -7.65 13.54
N ALA A 27 25.87 -6.36 13.49
CA ALA A 27 24.92 -5.27 13.78
C ALA A 27 23.79 -5.14 12.75
N GLY A 28 23.98 -5.62 11.51
CA GLY A 28 22.93 -5.62 10.47
C GLY A 28 23.22 -4.79 9.22
N LYS A 29 24.44 -4.27 9.05
CA LYS A 29 24.85 -3.46 7.89
C LYS A 29 24.54 -4.13 6.55
N THR A 30 24.95 -5.38 6.35
CA THR A 30 24.69 -6.13 5.11
C THR A 30 23.20 -6.29 4.84
N THR A 31 22.40 -6.59 5.87
CA THR A 31 20.94 -6.72 5.74
C THR A 31 20.29 -5.41 5.31
N ILE A 32 20.69 -4.28 5.90
CA ILE A 32 20.19 -2.95 5.53
C ILE A 32 20.66 -2.57 4.12
N SER A 33 21.92 -2.86 3.77
CA SER A 33 22.47 -2.59 2.43
C SER A 33 21.66 -3.29 1.34
N PHE A 34 21.35 -4.58 1.52
CA PHE A 34 20.56 -5.33 0.54
C PHE A 34 19.11 -4.87 0.46
N ALA A 35 18.47 -4.58 1.60
CA ALA A 35 17.11 -4.05 1.60
C ALA A 35 17.03 -2.67 0.91
N LEU A 36 18.04 -1.83 1.14
CA LEU A 36 18.14 -0.52 0.50
C LEU A 36 18.44 -0.63 -0.99
N GLU A 37 19.35 -1.52 -1.40
CA GLU A 37 19.66 -1.79 -2.80
C GLU A 37 18.44 -2.29 -3.56
N ASP A 38 17.72 -3.27 -3.01
CA ASP A 38 16.46 -3.79 -3.58
C ASP A 38 15.41 -2.68 -3.72
N TYR A 39 15.27 -1.84 -2.70
CA TYR A 39 14.36 -0.68 -2.76
C TYR A 39 14.78 0.32 -3.86
N LEU A 40 16.03 0.75 -3.89
CA LEU A 40 16.48 1.75 -4.87
C LEU A 40 16.34 1.22 -6.31
N VAL A 41 16.73 -0.04 -6.55
CA VAL A 41 16.62 -0.69 -7.86
C VAL A 41 15.16 -0.83 -8.29
N SER A 42 14.28 -1.30 -7.40
CA SER A 42 12.84 -1.44 -7.70
C SER A 42 12.16 -0.11 -8.01
N HIS A 43 12.72 1.02 -7.54
CA HIS A 43 12.23 2.37 -7.82
C HIS A 43 13.01 3.10 -8.95
N GLY A 44 13.82 2.36 -9.70
CA GLY A 44 14.53 2.88 -10.88
C GLY A 44 15.69 3.82 -10.54
N ILE A 45 16.23 3.72 -9.32
CA ILE A 45 17.41 4.44 -8.85
C ILE A 45 18.62 3.50 -8.92
N PRO A 46 19.57 3.73 -9.85
CA PRO A 46 20.79 2.93 -9.90
C PRO A 46 21.62 3.11 -8.62
N CYS A 47 21.97 2.00 -8.00
CA CYS A 47 22.82 1.95 -6.82
C CYS A 47 23.82 0.78 -6.95
N TYR A 48 24.82 0.78 -6.06
CA TYR A 48 25.78 -0.31 -5.99
C TYR A 48 26.32 -0.47 -4.56
N SER A 49 26.25 -1.69 -4.03
CA SER A 49 26.77 -2.02 -2.70
C SER A 49 28.26 -2.40 -2.75
N LEU A 50 29.11 -1.73 -1.97
CA LEU A 50 30.48 -2.13 -1.67
C LEU A 50 30.50 -2.80 -0.30
N ASP A 51 30.95 -4.05 -0.24
CA ASP A 51 30.99 -4.81 1.01
C ASP A 51 32.31 -5.60 1.16
N GLY A 52 32.44 -6.24 2.32
CA GLY A 52 33.60 -7.07 2.60
C GLY A 52 33.70 -8.31 1.70
N ASP A 53 32.64 -8.72 1.00
CA ASP A 53 32.65 -9.93 0.19
C ASP A 53 33.10 -9.61 -1.26
N ASN A 54 32.78 -8.41 -1.79
CA ASN A 54 33.21 -7.98 -3.13
C ASN A 54 34.57 -7.25 -3.16
N ILE A 55 34.87 -6.38 -2.20
CA ILE A 55 36.12 -5.59 -2.20
C ILE A 55 37.32 -6.44 -1.74
N ARG A 56 37.12 -7.28 -0.72
CA ARG A 56 38.21 -7.99 -0.04
C ARG A 56 38.92 -9.02 -0.92
N HIS A 57 38.18 -9.69 -1.79
CA HIS A 57 38.76 -10.69 -2.71
C HIS A 57 39.24 -10.09 -4.04
N GLY A 58 38.88 -8.84 -4.33
CA GLY A 58 39.25 -8.10 -5.54
C GLY A 58 40.30 -7.04 -5.25
N LEU A 59 39.85 -5.79 -5.13
CA LEU A 59 40.71 -4.60 -4.99
C LEU A 59 41.63 -4.65 -3.76
N ASN A 60 41.13 -5.21 -2.65
CA ASN A 60 41.85 -5.24 -1.37
C ASN A 60 42.42 -6.62 -1.03
N LYS A 61 42.57 -7.51 -2.03
CA LYS A 61 43.11 -8.87 -1.82
C LYS A 61 44.55 -8.91 -1.32
N ASN A 62 45.29 -7.82 -1.51
CA ASN A 62 46.67 -7.68 -1.06
C ASN A 62 46.81 -7.11 0.35
N LEU A 63 45.71 -6.73 1.00
CA LEU A 63 45.72 -6.17 2.35
C LEU A 63 45.47 -7.26 3.38
N GLY A 64 46.32 -7.30 4.40
CA GLY A 64 46.21 -8.16 5.56
C GLY A 64 45.29 -7.58 6.64
N PHE A 65 45.70 -7.75 7.90
CA PHE A 65 44.92 -7.33 9.08
C PHE A 65 45.70 -6.38 9.99
N SER A 66 46.87 -5.87 9.59
CA SER A 66 47.61 -4.86 10.36
C SER A 66 46.81 -3.56 10.45
N ALA A 67 47.21 -2.65 11.33
CA ALA A 67 46.55 -1.36 11.46
C ALA A 67 46.63 -0.55 10.16
N GLU A 68 47.80 -0.56 9.52
CA GLU A 68 48.06 0.15 8.25
C GLU A 68 47.24 -0.46 7.09
N ASP A 69 47.13 -1.79 7.03
CA ASP A 69 46.32 -2.46 6.02
C ASP A 69 44.82 -2.19 6.22
N ARG A 70 44.36 -2.04 7.46
CA ARG A 70 42.97 -1.69 7.77
C ARG A 70 42.65 -0.24 7.39
N GLU A 71 43.56 0.69 7.69
CA GLU A 71 43.47 2.10 7.27
C GLU A 71 43.42 2.20 5.74
N GLU A 72 44.36 1.55 5.05
CA GLU A 72 44.40 1.53 3.57
C GLU A 72 43.17 0.84 2.96
N ASN A 73 42.62 -0.19 3.62
CA ASN A 73 41.39 -0.84 3.19
C ASN A 73 40.22 0.15 3.17
N ILE A 74 40.05 0.93 4.24
CA ILE A 74 38.97 1.93 4.32
C ILE A 74 39.22 3.09 3.35
N ARG A 75 40.46 3.57 3.24
CA ARG A 75 40.82 4.64 2.30
C ARG A 75 40.52 4.25 0.84
N ARG A 76 40.85 3.02 0.43
CA ARG A 76 40.52 2.51 -0.92
C ARG A 76 39.02 2.43 -1.16
N VAL A 77 38.26 1.92 -0.18
CA VAL A 77 36.80 1.87 -0.26
C VAL A 77 36.22 3.27 -0.41
N ALA A 78 36.72 4.26 0.34
CA ALA A 78 36.26 5.63 0.26
C ALA A 78 36.48 6.26 -1.12
N GLU A 79 37.64 6.06 -1.74
CA GLU A 79 37.91 6.55 -3.10
C GLU A 79 37.03 5.86 -4.15
N VAL A 80 36.81 4.55 -4.02
CA VAL A 80 35.90 3.83 -4.94
C VAL A 80 34.47 4.30 -4.77
N ALA A 81 33.99 4.47 -3.53
CA ALA A 81 32.65 4.99 -3.26
C ALA A 81 32.45 6.38 -3.86
N LYS A 82 33.45 7.25 -3.74
CA LYS A 82 33.48 8.56 -4.40
C LYS A 82 33.38 8.44 -5.92
N LEU A 83 34.05 7.48 -6.55
CA LEU A 83 33.95 7.27 -8.00
C LEU A 83 32.53 6.84 -8.43
N PHE A 84 31.89 5.95 -7.67
CA PHE A 84 30.49 5.57 -7.90
C PHE A 84 29.52 6.75 -7.71
N ALA A 85 29.70 7.50 -6.63
CA ALA A 85 28.93 8.72 -6.37
C ALA A 85 29.18 9.75 -7.49
N ASP A 86 30.43 9.99 -7.91
CA ASP A 86 30.71 10.88 -9.03
C ASP A 86 30.03 10.39 -10.31
N ALA A 87 30.02 9.08 -10.58
CA ALA A 87 29.36 8.46 -11.73
C ALA A 87 27.84 8.68 -11.75
N GLY A 88 27.23 9.00 -10.60
CA GLY A 88 25.81 9.33 -10.45
C GLY A 88 24.98 8.25 -9.77
N LEU A 89 25.64 7.20 -9.24
CA LEU A 89 24.98 6.12 -8.52
C LEU A 89 24.90 6.44 -7.02
N VAL A 90 23.92 5.84 -6.35
CA VAL A 90 23.93 5.75 -4.89
C VAL A 90 24.86 4.61 -4.51
N CYS A 91 26.03 4.94 -3.95
CA CYS A 91 26.97 3.93 -3.45
C CYS A 91 26.66 3.60 -2.00
N VAL A 92 26.42 2.33 -1.69
CA VAL A 92 26.18 1.87 -0.31
C VAL A 92 27.40 1.11 0.17
N THR A 93 28.04 1.52 1.25
CA THR A 93 29.22 0.83 1.78
C THR A 93 28.89 0.10 3.08
N SER A 94 29.21 -1.18 3.18
CA SER A 94 28.88 -2.03 4.35
C SER A 94 30.16 -2.59 4.99
N PHE A 95 30.88 -1.74 5.74
CA PHE A 95 32.14 -2.09 6.41
C PHE A 95 32.04 -1.84 7.91
N ILE A 96 32.94 -2.45 8.71
CA ILE A 96 32.98 -2.17 10.15
C ILE A 96 33.46 -0.73 10.40
N SER A 97 34.48 -0.28 9.66
CA SER A 97 35.08 1.08 9.74
C SER A 97 35.17 1.62 11.17
N PRO A 98 35.92 0.95 12.07
CA PRO A 98 35.79 1.15 13.51
C PRO A 98 36.33 2.49 14.01
N PHE A 99 37.30 3.08 13.33
CA PHE A 99 37.98 4.30 13.79
C PHE A 99 37.34 5.55 13.20
N ALA A 100 37.15 6.59 14.02
CA ALA A 100 36.57 7.86 13.63
C ALA A 100 37.42 8.56 12.57
N LYS A 101 38.75 8.55 12.74
CA LYS A 101 39.71 9.14 11.79
C LYS A 101 39.47 8.66 10.35
N ASP A 102 39.31 7.34 10.15
CA ASP A 102 39.14 6.76 8.81
C ASP A 102 37.79 7.17 8.18
N ARG A 103 36.74 7.28 9.00
CA ARG A 103 35.41 7.71 8.55
C ARG A 103 35.40 9.20 8.23
N ASP A 104 36.07 10.02 9.02
CA ASP A 104 36.23 11.46 8.78
C ASP A 104 37.06 11.74 7.52
N GLU A 105 38.08 10.94 7.24
CA GLU A 105 38.82 10.99 5.98
C GLU A 105 37.92 10.62 4.80
N ALA A 106 37.15 9.53 4.90
CA ALA A 106 36.19 9.15 3.88
C ALA A 106 35.16 10.25 3.60
N ARG A 107 34.63 10.88 4.65
CA ARG A 107 33.73 12.05 4.57
C ARG A 107 34.41 13.23 3.86
N SER A 108 35.65 13.53 4.23
CA SER A 108 36.43 14.63 3.65
C SER A 108 36.70 14.42 2.15
N ILE A 109 37.00 13.19 1.73
CA ILE A 109 37.19 12.82 0.32
C ILE A 109 35.95 13.18 -0.54
N HIS A 110 34.76 12.92 -0.01
CA HIS A 110 33.49 13.22 -0.69
C HIS A 110 33.16 14.71 -0.65
N ALA A 111 33.31 15.36 0.51
CA ALA A 111 33.06 16.79 0.70
C ALA A 111 33.93 17.64 -0.23
N ASN A 112 35.23 17.34 -0.32
CA ASN A 112 36.17 17.99 -1.23
C ASN A 112 35.78 17.86 -2.72
N SER A 113 35.00 16.84 -3.05
CA SER A 113 34.51 16.57 -4.39
C SER A 113 33.09 17.10 -4.62
N GLY A 114 32.48 17.77 -3.64
CA GLY A 114 31.10 18.24 -3.67
C GLY A 114 30.08 17.11 -3.85
N LEU A 115 30.34 15.95 -3.23
CA LEU A 115 29.44 14.79 -3.26
C LEU A 115 28.84 14.57 -1.87
N PRO A 116 27.53 14.31 -1.76
CA PRO A 116 26.91 14.00 -0.48
C PRO A 116 27.46 12.70 0.12
N PHE A 117 27.69 12.72 1.42
CA PHE A 117 28.17 11.59 2.22
C PHE A 117 27.29 11.48 3.47
N PHE A 118 26.70 10.32 3.68
CA PHE A 118 25.80 10.04 4.78
C PHE A 118 26.38 8.93 5.65
N GLU A 119 26.92 9.27 6.80
CA GLU A 119 27.38 8.31 7.79
C GLU A 119 26.18 7.77 8.58
N VAL A 120 25.90 6.48 8.38
CA VAL A 120 24.78 5.80 9.00
C VAL A 120 25.33 4.80 10.01
N PHE A 121 25.14 5.11 11.29
CA PHE A 121 25.60 4.27 12.38
C PHE A 121 24.59 3.14 12.64
N VAL A 122 24.97 1.91 12.28
CA VAL A 122 24.19 0.71 12.57
C VAL A 122 24.54 0.21 13.97
N HIS A 123 23.75 0.66 14.94
CA HIS A 123 23.98 0.46 16.36
C HIS A 123 23.17 -0.74 16.89
N ALA A 124 23.89 -1.79 17.29
CA ALA A 124 23.37 -2.88 18.11
C ALA A 124 24.35 -3.12 19.28
N PRO A 125 23.86 -3.39 20.51
CA PRO A 125 24.72 -3.78 21.62
C PRO A 125 25.61 -4.98 21.26
N LEU A 126 26.80 -5.06 21.84
CA LEU A 126 27.76 -6.12 21.57
C LEU A 126 27.16 -7.50 21.88
N GLU A 127 26.40 -7.62 22.97
CA GLU A 127 25.75 -8.86 23.39
C GLU A 127 24.74 -9.35 22.34
N VAL A 128 24.02 -8.42 21.70
CA VAL A 128 23.09 -8.75 20.62
C VAL A 128 23.86 -9.20 19.38
N CYS A 129 24.95 -8.51 19.04
CA CYS A 129 25.82 -8.90 17.94
C CYS A 129 26.44 -10.30 18.14
N GLU A 130 26.93 -10.59 19.34
CA GLU A 130 27.46 -11.89 19.75
C GLU A 130 26.39 -12.98 19.72
N SER A 131 25.17 -12.69 20.19
CA SER A 131 24.08 -13.68 20.16
C SER A 131 23.69 -14.11 18.74
N ARG A 132 23.82 -13.19 17.78
CA ARG A 132 23.51 -13.44 16.37
C ARG A 132 24.58 -14.27 15.69
N ASP A 133 25.85 -14.02 16.03
CA ASP A 133 27.08 -14.63 15.48
C ASP A 133 26.95 -15.20 14.06
N VAL A 134 26.45 -14.36 13.13
CA VAL A 134 25.95 -14.80 11.82
C VAL A 134 26.99 -15.56 11.00
N LYS A 135 28.27 -15.19 11.14
CA LYS A 135 29.42 -15.79 10.43
C LYS A 135 30.30 -16.66 11.35
N GLY A 136 29.89 -16.92 12.60
CA GLY A 136 30.69 -17.68 13.57
C GLY A 136 31.99 -17.00 14.02
N LEU A 137 32.09 -15.67 13.83
CA LEU A 137 33.33 -14.91 14.05
C LEU A 137 33.53 -14.56 15.53
N TYR A 138 32.45 -14.32 16.28
CA TYR A 138 32.56 -13.99 17.71
C TYR A 138 33.02 -15.21 18.51
N LYS A 139 32.51 -16.40 18.20
CA LYS A 139 33.00 -17.66 18.81
C LYS A 139 34.50 -17.87 18.57
N LYS A 140 34.97 -17.64 17.34
CA LYS A 140 36.39 -17.79 16.98
C LYS A 140 37.27 -16.72 17.63
N ALA A 141 36.79 -15.48 17.74
CA ALA A 141 37.49 -14.42 18.45
C ALA A 141 37.62 -14.75 19.95
N ARG A 142 36.54 -15.18 20.61
CA ARG A 142 36.56 -15.60 22.02
C ARG A 142 37.44 -16.83 22.28
N ALA A 143 37.61 -17.71 21.29
CA ALA A 143 38.54 -18.84 21.34
C ALA A 143 40.01 -18.44 21.07
N GLY A 144 40.29 -17.16 20.75
CA GLY A 144 41.64 -16.67 20.45
C GLY A 144 42.15 -17.00 19.05
N GLU A 145 41.30 -17.55 18.18
CA GLU A 145 41.65 -17.91 16.79
C GLU A 145 41.72 -16.67 15.88
N ILE A 146 41.00 -15.60 16.23
CA ILE A 146 41.00 -14.31 15.50
C ILE A 146 41.45 -13.22 16.48
N LYS A 147 42.64 -12.64 16.24
CA LYS A 147 43.17 -11.54 17.05
C LYS A 147 42.77 -10.17 16.49
N GLY A 148 42.58 -9.19 17.38
CA GLY A 148 42.27 -7.81 16.99
C GLY A 148 40.89 -7.66 16.37
N PHE A 149 39.92 -8.46 16.83
CA PHE A 149 38.54 -8.38 16.38
C PHE A 149 37.82 -7.21 17.05
N THR A 150 37.26 -6.31 16.23
CA THR A 150 36.55 -5.12 16.72
C THR A 150 35.38 -5.48 17.64
N GLY A 151 35.35 -4.90 18.83
CA GLY A 151 34.38 -5.16 19.90
C GLY A 151 34.81 -6.24 20.90
N ILE A 152 35.91 -6.97 20.65
CA ILE A 152 36.50 -7.95 21.60
C ILE A 152 37.91 -7.50 22.02
N ASP A 153 38.85 -7.50 21.06
CA ASP A 153 40.27 -7.21 21.30
C ASP A 153 40.73 -5.88 20.66
N SER A 154 39.82 -5.20 19.95
CA SER A 154 40.06 -3.91 19.29
C SER A 154 38.85 -3.02 19.51
N ASP A 155 39.07 -1.73 19.75
CA ASP A 155 38.00 -0.79 20.04
C ASP A 155 37.15 -0.48 18.80
N TYR A 156 35.92 -0.05 19.06
CA TYR A 156 35.03 0.57 18.08
C TYR A 156 34.70 1.98 18.57
N GLU A 157 35.07 2.99 17.80
CA GLU A 157 34.83 4.39 18.12
C GLU A 157 33.47 4.79 17.54
N CYS A 158 32.47 4.96 18.40
CA CYS A 158 31.14 5.38 17.99
C CYS A 158 31.18 6.73 17.26
N PRO A 159 30.48 6.89 16.12
CA PRO A 159 30.36 8.17 15.44
C PRO A 159 29.76 9.24 16.35
N GLU A 160 30.41 10.40 16.47
CA GLU A 160 29.92 11.52 17.27
C GLU A 160 28.80 12.30 16.55
N ARG A 161 28.86 12.38 15.22
CA ARG A 161 27.94 13.16 14.38
C ARG A 161 27.48 12.39 13.13
N PRO A 162 26.89 11.18 13.29
CA PRO A 162 26.32 10.48 12.15
C PRO A 162 25.09 11.23 11.63
N GLU A 163 24.86 11.19 10.31
CA GLU A 163 23.61 11.70 9.72
C GLU A 163 22.39 10.88 10.16
N LEU A 164 22.59 9.59 10.50
CA LEU A 164 21.51 8.73 11.01
C LEU A 164 22.04 7.64 11.95
N VAL A 165 21.30 7.31 12.99
CA VAL A 165 21.57 6.18 13.89
C VAL A 165 20.45 5.15 13.79
N LEU A 166 20.79 3.95 13.33
CA LEU A 166 19.86 2.82 13.22
C LEU A 166 20.02 1.89 14.42
N LYS A 167 19.03 1.88 15.32
CA LYS A 167 19.01 1.01 16.51
C LYS A 167 18.55 -0.41 16.18
N THR A 168 19.43 -1.18 15.57
CA THR A 168 19.13 -2.55 15.17
C THR A 168 19.09 -3.48 16.38
N GLY A 169 18.03 -4.31 16.47
CA GLY A 169 17.71 -5.08 17.68
C GLY A 169 16.53 -4.50 18.47
N GLU A 170 16.24 -3.21 18.30
CA GLU A 170 14.98 -2.58 18.71
C GLU A 170 14.03 -2.41 17.51
N LEU A 171 14.59 -1.97 16.38
CA LEU A 171 13.84 -1.71 15.14
C LEU A 171 13.85 -2.91 14.20
N SER A 172 12.77 -3.07 13.45
CA SER A 172 12.67 -3.98 12.31
C SER A 172 13.48 -3.49 11.11
N ILE A 173 13.72 -4.38 10.14
CA ILE A 173 14.44 -4.05 8.89
C ILE A 173 13.71 -2.94 8.13
N ASN A 174 12.38 -3.01 8.02
CA ASN A 174 11.57 -2.03 7.31
C ASN A 174 11.60 -0.65 7.99
N GLU A 175 11.58 -0.60 9.33
CA GLU A 175 11.71 0.67 10.05
C GLU A 175 13.09 1.30 9.84
N CYS A 176 14.15 0.50 9.84
CA CYS A 176 15.50 0.99 9.54
C CYS A 176 15.61 1.50 8.09
N LEU A 177 15.05 0.74 7.14
CA LEU A 177 15.02 1.13 5.73
C LEU A 177 14.28 2.46 5.54
N HIS A 178 13.09 2.62 6.15
CA HIS A 178 12.33 3.87 6.07
C HIS A 178 13.11 5.08 6.59
N GLN A 179 13.81 4.95 7.72
CA GLN A 179 14.63 6.06 8.24
C GLN A 179 15.75 6.47 7.27
N VAL A 180 16.39 5.51 6.60
CA VAL A 180 17.40 5.81 5.58
C VAL A 180 16.75 6.50 4.37
N LEU A 181 15.59 6.02 3.93
CA LEU A 181 14.86 6.61 2.80
C LEU A 181 14.38 8.02 3.10
N ASP A 182 13.92 8.29 4.33
CA ASP A 182 13.55 9.62 4.80
C ASP A 182 14.74 10.59 4.74
N LEU A 183 15.90 10.17 5.24
CA LEU A 183 17.14 10.94 5.11
C LEU A 183 17.47 11.24 3.65
N LEU A 184 17.45 10.23 2.77
CA LEU A 184 17.76 10.42 1.35
C LEU A 184 16.75 11.33 0.64
N ARG A 185 15.50 11.32 1.08
CA ARG A 185 14.43 12.17 0.59
C ARG A 185 14.66 13.63 0.98
N GLU A 186 14.90 13.90 2.27
CA GLU A 186 15.22 15.25 2.77
C GLU A 186 16.40 15.89 2.03
N GLN A 187 17.33 15.04 1.57
CA GLN A 187 18.53 15.44 0.83
C GLN A 187 18.33 15.42 -0.70
N ASN A 188 17.11 15.21 -1.20
CA ASN A 188 16.74 15.16 -2.62
C ASN A 188 17.49 14.10 -3.45
N ILE A 189 17.96 13.02 -2.82
CA ILE A 189 18.58 11.86 -3.50
C ILE A 189 17.49 10.91 -4.02
N VAL A 190 16.50 10.64 -3.17
CA VAL A 190 15.30 9.89 -3.51
C VAL A 190 14.16 10.89 -3.72
N PRO A 191 13.56 10.95 -4.92
CA PRO A 191 12.39 11.78 -5.17
C PRO A 191 11.26 11.54 -4.15
N ASN A 192 10.58 12.62 -3.75
CA ASN A 192 9.43 12.54 -2.84
C ASN A 192 8.33 11.59 -3.34
N GLU A 193 8.23 11.40 -4.66
CA GLU A 193 7.21 10.54 -5.28
C GLU A 193 7.44 9.02 -5.07
N ILE A 194 8.60 8.62 -4.53
CA ILE A 194 9.00 7.20 -4.43
C ILE A 194 8.55 6.56 -3.11
N LEU A 195 8.32 7.34 -2.07
CA LEU A 195 7.69 6.85 -0.85
C LEU A 195 6.17 6.95 -1.01
N GLU A 196 5.47 5.83 -0.86
CA GLU A 196 4.01 5.75 -0.79
C GLU A 196 3.48 6.38 0.52
N GLU A 197 3.72 7.67 0.69
CA GLU A 197 3.21 8.43 1.81
C GLU A 197 1.74 8.78 1.57
N VAL A 198 0.93 8.58 2.60
CA VAL A 198 -0.50 8.90 2.56
C VAL A 198 -0.64 10.42 2.53
N THR A 199 -1.05 10.95 1.38
CA THR A 199 -1.34 12.37 1.20
C THR A 199 -2.81 12.60 1.52
N GLU A 200 -3.09 13.05 2.73
CA GLU A 200 -4.43 13.49 3.12
C GLU A 200 -4.67 14.91 2.59
N LEU A 201 -5.91 15.18 2.17
CA LEU A 201 -6.32 16.47 1.60
C LEU A 201 -7.19 17.29 2.55
N PHE A 202 -7.14 16.96 3.85
CA PHE A 202 -7.80 17.75 4.88
C PHE A 202 -7.08 19.08 5.07
N VAL A 203 -7.86 20.15 5.22
CA VAL A 203 -7.35 21.44 5.69
C VAL A 203 -6.82 21.24 7.12
N PRO A 204 -5.63 21.77 7.45
CA PRO A 204 -5.12 21.73 8.83
C PRO A 204 -6.14 22.32 9.81
N GLU A 205 -6.33 21.69 10.98
CA GLU A 205 -7.38 22.06 11.96
C GLU A 205 -7.38 23.56 12.31
N ASN A 206 -6.19 24.17 12.40
CA ASN A 206 -6.02 25.59 12.71
C ASN A 206 -6.42 26.55 11.56
N MET A 207 -6.65 26.03 10.35
CA MET A 207 -6.99 26.79 9.15
C MET A 207 -8.44 26.59 8.69
N VAL A 208 -9.17 25.62 9.27
CA VAL A 208 -10.54 25.25 8.83
C VAL A 208 -11.49 26.45 8.82
N ASN A 209 -11.52 27.24 9.90
CA ASN A 209 -12.40 28.42 9.99
C ASN A 209 -12.10 29.46 8.91
N LEU A 210 -10.82 29.62 8.53
CA LEU A 210 -10.40 30.55 7.49
C LEU A 210 -10.85 30.05 6.11
N VAL A 211 -10.62 28.78 5.82
CA VAL A 211 -11.00 28.18 4.52
C VAL A 211 -12.52 28.09 4.40
N LEU A 212 -13.25 27.85 5.50
CA LEU A 212 -14.71 27.89 5.51
C LEU A 212 -15.25 29.30 5.23
N ALA A 213 -14.64 30.34 5.82
CA ALA A 213 -15.01 31.72 5.53
C ALA A 213 -14.79 32.07 4.05
N ASP A 214 -13.66 31.64 3.47
CA ASP A 214 -13.39 31.75 2.04
C ASP A 214 -14.43 30.98 1.20
N ALA A 215 -14.69 29.71 1.54
CA ALA A 215 -15.65 28.85 0.84
C ALA A 215 -17.07 29.43 0.79
N ASN A 216 -17.49 30.19 1.80
CA ASN A 216 -18.79 30.88 1.81
C ASN A 216 -18.89 32.05 0.82
N THR A 217 -17.77 32.56 0.33
CA THR A 217 -17.73 33.60 -0.72
C THR A 217 -17.62 33.04 -2.13
N LEU A 218 -17.26 31.76 -2.26
CA LEU A 218 -17.03 31.11 -3.55
C LEU A 218 -18.34 30.66 -4.23
N PRO A 219 -18.36 30.63 -5.57
CA PRO A 219 -19.42 29.95 -6.29
C PRO A 219 -19.40 28.45 -5.97
N THR A 220 -20.56 27.80 -6.10
CA THR A 220 -20.78 26.46 -5.52
C THR A 220 -21.17 25.43 -6.56
N ILE A 221 -20.64 24.21 -6.39
CA ILE A 221 -21.12 22.99 -7.03
C ILE A 221 -21.84 22.16 -5.97
N SER A 222 -23.13 21.89 -6.18
CA SER A 222 -23.87 20.93 -5.35
C SER A 222 -23.47 19.51 -5.75
N ILE A 223 -23.06 18.70 -4.78
CA ILE A 223 -22.57 17.34 -5.01
C ILE A 223 -23.54 16.30 -4.46
N THR A 224 -23.52 15.10 -5.04
CA THR A 224 -24.35 13.98 -4.59
C THR A 224 -23.70 13.22 -3.43
N LYS A 225 -24.42 12.23 -2.88
CA LYS A 225 -23.85 11.32 -1.88
C LYS A 225 -22.69 10.48 -2.45
N LEU A 226 -22.76 10.09 -3.72
CA LEU A 226 -21.72 9.35 -4.40
C LEU A 226 -20.44 10.20 -4.51
N ASP A 227 -20.61 11.48 -4.87
CA ASP A 227 -19.51 12.42 -4.97
C ASP A 227 -18.88 12.68 -3.60
N LEU A 228 -19.68 12.80 -2.52
CA LEU A 228 -19.16 12.92 -1.16
C LEU A 228 -18.32 11.70 -0.73
N GLN A 229 -18.70 10.50 -1.17
CA GLN A 229 -17.88 9.29 -0.93
C GLN A 229 -16.53 9.39 -1.66
N TRP A 230 -16.50 9.91 -2.89
CA TRP A 230 -15.24 10.17 -3.58
C TRP A 230 -14.43 11.31 -2.94
N VAL A 231 -15.08 12.36 -2.44
CA VAL A 231 -14.42 13.38 -1.61
C VAL A 231 -13.77 12.72 -0.40
N GLN A 232 -14.46 11.82 0.31
CA GLN A 232 -13.87 11.08 1.44
C GLN A 232 -12.66 10.21 1.02
N VAL A 233 -12.77 9.49 -0.11
CA VAL A 233 -11.67 8.68 -0.65
C VAL A 233 -10.41 9.54 -0.89
N LEU A 234 -10.60 10.72 -1.50
CA LEU A 234 -9.53 11.68 -1.76
C LEU A 234 -9.00 12.28 -0.46
N ALA A 235 -9.89 12.75 0.42
CA ALA A 235 -9.54 13.42 1.68
C ALA A 235 -8.63 12.57 2.58
N GLU A 236 -8.96 11.29 2.71
CA GLU A 236 -8.23 10.34 3.56
C GLU A 236 -6.97 9.81 2.88
N GLY A 237 -6.69 10.17 1.62
CA GLY A 237 -5.47 9.80 0.91
C GLY A 237 -5.45 8.38 0.35
N TRP A 238 -6.61 7.71 0.20
CA TRP A 238 -6.68 6.39 -0.44
C TRP A 238 -6.18 6.42 -1.89
N ALA A 239 -6.33 7.56 -2.56
CA ALA A 239 -5.90 7.79 -3.94
C ALA A 239 -4.54 8.51 -4.05
N SER A 240 -3.70 8.44 -3.02
CA SER A 240 -2.38 9.07 -3.01
C SER A 240 -1.57 8.68 -4.26
N PRO A 241 -0.96 9.66 -4.99
CA PRO A 241 -0.72 11.05 -4.59
C PRO A 241 -1.66 12.08 -5.23
N LEU A 242 -2.88 11.71 -5.65
CA LEU A 242 -3.82 12.68 -6.23
C LEU A 242 -4.06 13.84 -5.26
N LYS A 243 -4.00 15.07 -5.79
CA LYS A 243 -4.25 16.30 -5.04
C LYS A 243 -5.72 16.70 -5.00
N GLY A 244 -6.58 15.97 -5.69
CA GLY A 244 -8.01 16.21 -5.78
C GLY A 244 -8.63 15.36 -6.88
N PHE A 245 -9.77 15.83 -7.42
CA PHE A 245 -10.36 15.19 -8.59
C PHE A 245 -9.42 15.29 -9.78
N MET A 246 -9.30 14.21 -10.55
CA MET A 246 -8.33 14.11 -11.64
C MET A 246 -8.49 15.26 -12.63
N ARG A 247 -7.37 15.85 -13.04
CA ARG A 247 -7.26 16.71 -14.22
C ARG A 247 -7.32 15.88 -15.50
N GLU A 248 -7.46 16.51 -16.67
CA GLU A 248 -7.59 15.79 -17.93
C GLU A 248 -6.40 14.85 -18.17
N ARG A 249 -5.19 15.31 -17.88
CA ARG A 249 -3.96 14.53 -18.01
C ARG A 249 -3.99 13.24 -17.18
N GLU A 250 -4.37 13.33 -15.90
CA GLU A 250 -4.44 12.19 -14.99
C GLU A 250 -5.55 11.23 -15.41
N PHE A 251 -6.72 11.77 -15.78
CA PHE A 251 -7.86 11.01 -16.28
C PHE A 251 -7.50 10.17 -17.53
N LEU A 252 -6.82 10.77 -18.50
CA LEU A 252 -6.37 10.08 -19.71
C LEU A 252 -5.33 9.01 -19.37
N GLN A 253 -4.36 9.31 -18.51
CA GLN A 253 -3.36 8.33 -18.10
C GLN A 253 -4.01 7.12 -17.41
N THR A 254 -4.94 7.36 -16.50
CA THR A 254 -5.73 6.32 -15.83
C THR A 254 -6.54 5.49 -16.82
N LEU A 255 -7.28 6.11 -17.74
CA LEU A 255 -8.11 5.37 -18.69
C LEU A 255 -7.31 4.54 -19.69
N HIS A 256 -6.14 5.01 -20.12
CA HIS A 256 -5.36 4.35 -21.16
C HIS A 256 -4.29 3.40 -20.63
N PHE A 257 -3.72 3.69 -19.47
CA PHE A 257 -2.58 2.96 -18.93
C PHE A 257 -2.87 2.32 -17.57
N GLY A 258 -3.97 2.67 -16.90
CA GLY A 258 -4.24 2.24 -15.53
C GLY A 258 -3.22 2.75 -14.51
N ASN A 259 -2.48 3.81 -14.85
CA ASN A 259 -1.41 4.38 -14.04
C ASN A 259 -1.41 5.90 -14.16
N LEU A 260 -0.98 6.59 -13.10
CA LEU A 260 -0.39 7.92 -13.22
C LEU A 260 1.08 7.74 -13.57
N LEU A 261 1.61 8.56 -14.48
CA LEU A 261 2.97 8.42 -15.01
C LEU A 261 3.90 9.57 -14.58
N ASP A 262 3.31 10.68 -14.12
CA ASP A 262 4.07 11.81 -13.61
C ASP A 262 4.66 11.46 -12.24
N GLY A 263 5.99 11.43 -12.15
CA GLY A 263 6.69 11.02 -10.91
C GLY A 263 6.94 9.50 -10.79
N GLY A 264 6.49 8.67 -11.73
CA GLY A 264 6.67 7.22 -11.72
C GLY A 264 5.41 6.47 -12.15
N ALA A 265 5.50 5.16 -12.40
CA ALA A 265 4.33 4.34 -12.72
C ALA A 265 3.55 4.02 -11.44
N ILE A 266 2.58 4.86 -11.09
CA ILE A 266 1.73 4.72 -9.91
C ILE A 266 0.43 4.06 -10.34
N ASN A 267 0.11 2.88 -9.81
CA ASN A 267 -1.12 2.20 -10.17
C ASN A 267 -2.34 3.05 -9.79
N MET A 268 -3.18 3.38 -10.78
CA MET A 268 -4.40 4.16 -10.63
C MET A 268 -5.35 3.80 -11.77
N SER A 269 -6.11 2.72 -11.58
CA SER A 269 -6.87 2.06 -12.64
C SER A 269 -8.29 2.57 -12.84
N ILE A 270 -8.80 3.41 -11.94
CA ILE A 270 -10.16 3.95 -12.02
C ILE A 270 -10.15 5.49 -12.07
N PRO A 271 -10.99 6.12 -12.91
CA PRO A 271 -11.20 7.55 -12.86
C PRO A 271 -11.83 8.00 -11.53
N ILE A 272 -11.18 8.94 -10.83
CA ILE A 272 -11.71 9.64 -9.66
C ILE A 272 -12.00 11.09 -10.06
N VAL A 273 -13.23 11.33 -10.50
CA VAL A 273 -13.61 12.55 -11.23
C VAL A 273 -14.95 13.10 -10.71
N LEU A 274 -15.17 14.41 -10.88
CA LEU A 274 -16.42 15.08 -10.51
C LEU A 274 -17.18 15.51 -11.78
N PRO A 275 -18.31 14.87 -12.13
CA PRO A 275 -19.10 15.27 -13.30
C PRO A 275 -19.96 16.51 -13.01
N VAL A 276 -20.06 17.41 -13.99
CA VAL A 276 -20.86 18.64 -13.92
C VAL A 276 -21.61 18.88 -15.23
N SER A 277 -22.77 19.55 -15.15
CA SER A 277 -23.57 19.90 -16.32
C SER A 277 -22.87 20.97 -17.18
N THR A 278 -23.25 21.09 -18.45
CA THR A 278 -22.77 22.16 -19.34
C THR A 278 -23.05 23.55 -18.75
N GLU A 279 -24.24 23.76 -18.17
CA GLU A 279 -24.59 25.01 -17.49
C GLU A 279 -23.65 25.32 -16.32
N THR A 280 -23.35 24.31 -15.49
CA THR A 280 -22.41 24.45 -14.37
C THR A 280 -21.01 24.78 -14.87
N LYS A 281 -20.55 24.11 -15.93
CA LYS A 281 -19.26 24.38 -16.57
C LYS A 281 -19.21 25.82 -17.08
N GLU A 282 -20.19 26.27 -17.86
CA GLU A 282 -20.23 27.62 -18.43
C GLU A 282 -20.24 28.71 -17.36
N LYS A 283 -20.92 28.46 -16.24
CA LYS A 283 -20.99 29.40 -15.12
C LYS A 283 -19.68 29.50 -14.32
N LEU A 284 -18.94 28.40 -14.21
CA LEU A 284 -17.77 28.29 -13.33
C LEU A 284 -16.44 28.34 -14.07
N ASP A 285 -16.44 28.30 -15.40
CA ASP A 285 -15.24 28.40 -16.23
C ASP A 285 -14.50 29.72 -15.94
N GLY A 286 -13.18 29.64 -15.75
CA GLY A 286 -12.34 30.77 -15.35
C GLY A 286 -12.38 31.15 -13.86
N CYS A 287 -13.20 30.51 -13.02
CA CYS A 287 -13.12 30.71 -11.57
C CYS A 287 -11.82 30.13 -11.00
N ALA A 288 -11.14 30.85 -10.11
CA ALA A 288 -9.92 30.36 -9.47
C ALA A 288 -10.19 29.26 -8.42
N ALA A 289 -11.39 29.24 -7.84
CA ALA A 289 -11.82 28.24 -6.86
C ALA A 289 -13.34 28.12 -6.83
N VAL A 290 -13.84 26.94 -6.45
CA VAL A 290 -15.26 26.64 -6.27
C VAL A 290 -15.48 25.86 -4.97
N ALA A 291 -16.56 26.13 -4.25
CA ALA A 291 -16.92 25.35 -3.07
C ALA A 291 -17.78 24.13 -3.45
N LEU A 292 -17.52 22.99 -2.83
CA LEU A 292 -18.36 21.79 -2.94
C LEU A 292 -19.36 21.76 -1.79
N GLU A 293 -20.64 21.61 -2.11
CA GLU A 293 -21.73 21.62 -1.13
C GLU A 293 -22.52 20.32 -1.16
N TYR A 294 -22.67 19.70 0.01
CA TYR A 294 -23.52 18.54 0.21
C TYR A 294 -24.61 18.86 1.22
N GLN A 295 -25.88 18.69 0.84
CA GLN A 295 -27.04 18.93 1.71
C GLN A 295 -27.00 20.31 2.41
N GLY A 296 -26.60 21.36 1.68
CA GLY A 296 -26.52 22.73 2.20
C GLY A 296 -25.27 23.04 3.04
N SER A 297 -24.37 22.08 3.25
CA SER A 297 -23.11 22.27 3.97
C SER A 297 -21.93 22.31 3.01
N LYS A 298 -21.05 23.32 3.14
CA LYS A 298 -19.77 23.34 2.42
C LYS A 298 -18.86 22.27 3.01
N VAL A 299 -18.36 21.36 2.18
CA VAL A 299 -17.53 20.23 2.63
C VAL A 299 -16.09 20.33 2.15
N ALA A 300 -15.86 21.00 1.03
CA ALA A 300 -14.53 21.17 0.44
C ALA A 300 -14.46 22.40 -0.46
N VAL A 301 -13.24 22.83 -0.79
CA VAL A 301 -12.93 23.80 -1.83
C VAL A 301 -12.11 23.11 -2.92
N LEU A 302 -12.48 23.29 -4.18
CA LEU A 302 -11.70 22.86 -5.32
C LEU A 302 -11.00 24.08 -5.94
N ARG A 303 -9.68 24.16 -5.78
CA ARG A 303 -8.80 25.22 -6.28
C ARG A 303 -8.32 24.89 -7.70
N ASN A 304 -8.07 25.93 -8.48
CA ASN A 304 -7.54 25.85 -9.83
C ASN A 304 -8.31 24.84 -10.72
N PRO A 305 -9.66 24.96 -10.80
CA PRO A 305 -10.48 23.99 -11.50
C PRO A 305 -10.15 23.97 -13.00
N GLU A 306 -10.17 22.77 -13.57
CA GLU A 306 -9.99 22.51 -15.00
C GLU A 306 -11.17 21.71 -15.50
N PHE A 307 -11.89 22.24 -16.50
CA PHE A 307 -13.06 21.59 -17.07
C PHE A 307 -12.72 20.93 -18.40
N TYR A 308 -13.04 19.64 -18.53
CA TYR A 308 -12.76 18.86 -19.73
C TYR A 308 -13.90 17.89 -20.05
N ALA A 309 -13.95 17.37 -21.28
CA ALA A 309 -15.10 16.63 -21.78
C ALA A 309 -15.26 15.27 -21.07
N HIS A 310 -16.46 14.98 -20.58
CA HIS A 310 -16.83 13.66 -20.07
C HIS A 310 -17.27 12.78 -21.24
N ARG A 311 -16.31 12.18 -21.96
CA ARG A 311 -16.59 11.24 -23.06
C ARG A 311 -17.15 9.93 -22.51
N LYS A 312 -18.42 9.94 -22.07
CA LYS A 312 -19.06 8.90 -21.25
C LYS A 312 -18.97 7.51 -21.88
N GLU A 313 -19.30 7.38 -23.16
CA GLU A 313 -19.22 6.08 -23.86
C GLU A 313 -17.79 5.52 -23.88
N GLU A 314 -16.81 6.34 -24.24
CA GLU A 314 -15.39 5.96 -24.24
C GLU A 314 -14.90 5.58 -22.84
N ARG A 315 -15.21 6.40 -21.83
CA ARG A 315 -14.90 6.11 -20.43
C ARG A 315 -15.49 4.77 -20.03
N CYS A 316 -16.77 4.54 -20.29
CA CYS A 316 -17.47 3.32 -19.91
C CYS A 316 -16.84 2.09 -20.59
N ALA A 317 -16.60 2.17 -21.91
CA ALA A 317 -15.98 1.10 -22.67
C ALA A 317 -14.59 0.74 -22.13
N ARG A 318 -13.74 1.73 -21.80
CA ARG A 318 -12.39 1.49 -21.30
C ARG A 318 -12.36 0.98 -19.85
N GLN A 319 -13.18 1.58 -18.99
CA GLN A 319 -13.18 1.26 -17.57
C GLN A 319 -13.85 -0.09 -17.28
N TRP A 320 -14.99 -0.39 -17.90
CA TRP A 320 -15.76 -1.61 -17.63
C TRP A 320 -15.61 -2.70 -18.70
N GLY A 321 -15.08 -2.39 -19.89
CA GLY A 321 -15.10 -3.34 -21.02
C GLY A 321 -16.50 -3.54 -21.62
N THR A 322 -17.47 -2.68 -21.27
CA THR A 322 -18.84 -2.67 -21.79
C THR A 322 -19.42 -1.26 -21.66
N THR A 323 -20.41 -0.93 -22.48
CA THR A 323 -21.18 0.32 -22.40
C THR A 323 -22.64 0.07 -22.02
N CYS A 324 -22.96 -1.14 -21.52
CA CYS A 324 -24.33 -1.55 -21.19
C CYS A 324 -24.98 -0.55 -20.20
N PRO A 325 -26.04 0.17 -20.61
CA PRO A 325 -26.65 1.22 -19.77
C PRO A 325 -27.40 0.65 -18.56
N GLN A 326 -27.69 -0.66 -18.54
CA GLN A 326 -28.29 -1.36 -17.41
C GLN A 326 -27.26 -1.74 -16.34
N HIS A 327 -25.96 -1.60 -16.60
CA HIS A 327 -24.96 -1.78 -15.56
C HIS A 327 -25.12 -0.64 -14.55
N PRO A 328 -25.28 -0.92 -13.25
CA PRO A 328 -25.82 0.06 -12.31
C PRO A 328 -24.88 1.26 -12.08
N TYR A 329 -23.55 1.07 -12.14
CA TYR A 329 -22.62 2.21 -12.09
C TYR A 329 -22.54 2.99 -13.41
N ILE A 330 -22.45 2.30 -14.57
CA ILE A 330 -22.54 2.94 -15.90
C ILE A 330 -23.79 3.80 -16.02
N LYS A 331 -24.94 3.33 -15.51
CA LYS A 331 -26.18 4.12 -15.48
C LYS A 331 -25.97 5.49 -14.81
N MET A 332 -25.36 5.52 -13.62
CA MET A 332 -25.05 6.78 -12.92
C MET A 332 -24.05 7.64 -13.71
N VAL A 333 -23.07 7.04 -14.38
CA VAL A 333 -22.13 7.77 -15.24
C VAL A 333 -22.86 8.42 -16.41
N MET A 334 -23.76 7.70 -17.07
CA MET A 334 -24.52 8.18 -18.23
C MET A 334 -25.51 9.30 -17.87
N GLU A 335 -26.13 9.19 -16.69
CA GLU A 335 -27.03 10.20 -16.11
C GLU A 335 -26.27 11.43 -15.57
N GLY A 336 -24.97 11.32 -15.35
CA GLY A 336 -24.10 12.42 -14.93
C GLY A 336 -23.86 13.47 -16.03
N GLY A 337 -23.25 14.58 -15.62
CA GLY A 337 -22.93 15.70 -16.52
C GLY A 337 -21.96 15.37 -17.66
N ASP A 338 -21.99 16.21 -18.70
CA ASP A 338 -21.17 16.05 -19.92
C ASP A 338 -19.74 16.60 -19.78
N TRP A 339 -19.44 17.24 -18.65
CA TRP A 339 -18.12 17.76 -18.31
C TRP A 339 -17.61 17.12 -17.03
N LEU A 340 -16.29 17.01 -16.93
CA LEU A 340 -15.58 16.68 -15.69
C LEU A 340 -14.86 17.93 -15.21
N VAL A 341 -14.75 18.09 -13.89
CA VAL A 341 -13.91 19.11 -13.27
C VAL A 341 -12.84 18.47 -12.40
N GLY A 342 -11.58 18.77 -12.72
CA GLY A 342 -10.40 18.40 -11.93
C GLY A 342 -9.83 19.61 -11.20
N GLY A 343 -9.02 19.40 -10.17
CA GLY A 343 -8.43 20.50 -9.40
C GLY A 343 -7.79 20.06 -8.10
N ASP A 344 -7.20 21.01 -7.37
CA ASP A 344 -6.61 20.75 -6.06
C ASP A 344 -7.71 20.84 -4.99
N LEU A 345 -7.95 19.76 -4.26
CA LEU A 345 -9.06 19.64 -3.31
C LEU A 345 -8.59 19.93 -1.89
N GLU A 346 -9.28 20.84 -1.21
CA GLU A 346 -9.10 21.16 0.20
C GLU A 346 -10.37 20.76 0.95
N VAL A 347 -10.33 19.66 1.71
CA VAL A 347 -11.49 19.14 2.44
C VAL A 347 -11.53 19.74 3.84
N LEU A 348 -12.63 20.41 4.18
CA LEU A 348 -12.71 21.24 5.39
C LEU A 348 -12.61 20.40 6.66
N GLU A 349 -13.42 19.36 6.77
CA GLU A 349 -13.51 18.51 7.94
C GLU A 349 -13.55 17.03 7.55
N ARG A 350 -13.24 16.16 8.51
CA ARG A 350 -13.38 14.71 8.34
C ARG A 350 -14.83 14.35 8.07
N ILE A 351 -15.06 13.63 6.96
CA ILE A 351 -16.40 13.15 6.60
C ILE A 351 -16.86 12.09 7.61
N ARG A 352 -18.01 12.34 8.24
CA ARG A 352 -18.72 11.41 9.14
C ARG A 352 -20.10 11.14 8.60
N TRP A 353 -20.52 9.87 8.66
CA TRP A 353 -21.82 9.45 8.12
C TRP A 353 -22.92 9.41 9.19
N ASN A 354 -22.53 9.43 10.48
CA ASN A 354 -23.43 9.41 11.63
C ASN A 354 -24.45 8.25 11.56
N ASP A 355 -24.04 7.11 10.99
CA ASP A 355 -24.86 5.92 10.77
C ASP A 355 -24.59 4.80 11.79
N GLY A 356 -23.84 5.11 12.85
CA GLY A 356 -23.41 4.17 13.88
C GLY A 356 -22.25 3.26 13.46
N LEU A 357 -21.59 3.55 12.33
CA LEU A 357 -20.44 2.77 11.82
C LEU A 357 -19.15 3.59 11.64
N ASP A 358 -19.15 4.89 11.99
CA ASP A 358 -17.98 5.75 11.81
C ASP A 358 -16.75 5.26 12.59
N GLN A 359 -16.94 4.55 13.69
CA GLN A 359 -15.87 3.91 14.47
C GLN A 359 -15.10 2.83 13.69
N TYR A 360 -15.63 2.35 12.56
CA TYR A 360 -14.94 1.41 11.67
C TYR A 360 -14.31 2.11 10.45
N ARG A 361 -14.56 3.41 10.23
CA ARG A 361 -14.06 4.17 9.06
C ARG A 361 -12.69 4.78 9.36
N PHE A 362 -11.70 3.92 9.45
CA PHE A 362 -10.31 4.32 9.68
C PHE A 362 -9.67 4.88 8.40
N THR A 363 -8.94 5.98 8.51
CA THR A 363 -8.09 6.45 7.41
C THR A 363 -6.90 5.51 7.21
N PRO A 364 -6.22 5.52 6.04
CA PRO A 364 -4.98 4.77 5.84
C PRO A 364 -3.92 5.06 6.91
N LYS A 365 -3.79 6.30 7.39
CA LYS A 365 -2.85 6.64 8.47
C LYS A 365 -3.26 5.99 9.80
N GLU A 366 -4.54 6.03 10.15
CA GLU A 366 -5.06 5.38 11.36
C GLU A 366 -4.89 3.86 11.31
N LEU A 367 -5.08 3.24 10.14
CA LEU A 367 -4.81 1.81 9.93
C LEU A 367 -3.33 1.48 10.14
N LYS A 368 -2.40 2.23 9.53
CA LYS A 368 -0.95 2.07 9.75
C LYS A 368 -0.59 2.18 11.23
N GLN A 369 -1.16 3.17 11.94
CA GLN A 369 -0.98 3.31 13.37
C GLN A 369 -1.49 2.08 14.12
N LYS A 370 -2.68 1.56 13.80
CA LYS A 370 -3.22 0.35 14.44
C LYS A 370 -2.33 -0.88 14.21
N PHE A 371 -1.83 -1.10 12.99
CA PHE A 371 -0.90 -2.20 12.72
C PHE A 371 0.37 -2.08 13.57
N LYS A 372 0.91 -0.87 13.73
CA LYS A 372 2.05 -0.60 14.60
C LYS A 372 1.75 -0.90 16.08
N HIS A 373 0.60 -0.46 16.59
CA HIS A 373 0.18 -0.74 17.97
C HIS A 373 -0.01 -2.24 18.22
N MET A 374 -0.52 -2.96 17.22
CA MET A 374 -0.63 -4.42 17.26
C MET A 374 0.71 -5.13 17.11
N LYS A 375 1.81 -4.41 16.82
CA LYS A 375 3.13 -4.97 16.50
C LYS A 375 3.07 -5.96 15.34
N ALA A 376 2.25 -5.65 14.33
CA ALA A 376 2.13 -6.48 13.14
C ALA A 376 3.46 -6.47 12.37
N ASP A 377 3.97 -7.65 12.03
CA ASP A 377 5.14 -7.81 11.15
C ASP A 377 4.75 -8.24 9.72
N ALA A 378 3.48 -8.57 9.52
CA ALA A 378 2.82 -8.72 8.22
C ALA A 378 1.35 -8.29 8.31
N VAL A 379 0.87 -7.57 7.30
CA VAL A 379 -0.54 -7.22 7.15
C VAL A 379 -1.06 -7.83 5.85
N PHE A 380 -2.13 -8.62 5.95
CA PHE A 380 -2.80 -9.20 4.79
C PHE A 380 -4.24 -8.72 4.70
N ALA A 381 -4.63 -8.24 3.53
CA ALA A 381 -5.94 -7.61 3.31
C ALA A 381 -6.91 -8.54 2.60
N PHE A 382 -8.17 -8.49 3.04
CA PHE A 382 -9.30 -9.14 2.38
C PHE A 382 -10.38 -8.10 2.05
N GLN A 383 -10.49 -7.75 0.76
CA GLN A 383 -11.56 -6.91 0.24
C GLN A 383 -12.85 -7.72 0.09
N LEU A 384 -13.97 -7.15 0.52
CA LEU A 384 -15.28 -7.78 0.39
C LEU A 384 -16.41 -6.76 0.27
N ARG A 385 -17.46 -7.16 -0.44
CA ARG A 385 -18.76 -6.47 -0.47
C ARG A 385 -19.93 -7.36 -0.03
N ASN A 386 -19.65 -8.65 0.19
CA ASN A 386 -20.64 -9.69 0.48
C ASN A 386 -20.46 -10.19 1.93
N PRO A 387 -21.49 -10.82 2.52
CA PRO A 387 -21.36 -11.56 3.78
C PRO A 387 -20.24 -12.62 3.73
N ILE A 388 -19.62 -12.88 4.89
CA ILE A 388 -18.52 -13.84 5.03
C ILE A 388 -19.09 -15.23 5.28
N HIS A 389 -18.82 -16.18 4.39
CA HIS A 389 -19.01 -17.61 4.66
C HIS A 389 -17.64 -18.28 4.93
N ASN A 390 -17.65 -19.53 5.38
CA ASN A 390 -16.42 -20.22 5.81
C ASN A 390 -15.43 -20.50 4.67
N GLY A 391 -15.84 -20.32 3.41
CA GLY A 391 -14.94 -20.36 2.27
C GLY A 391 -13.99 -19.16 2.25
N HIS A 392 -14.52 -17.96 2.51
CA HIS A 392 -13.70 -16.76 2.71
C HIS A 392 -12.82 -16.92 3.96
N ALA A 393 -13.39 -17.42 5.07
CA ALA A 393 -12.64 -17.65 6.30
C ALA A 393 -11.46 -18.61 6.10
N LEU A 394 -11.68 -19.72 5.39
CA LEU A 394 -10.63 -20.70 5.08
C LEU A 394 -9.42 -20.04 4.40
N LEU A 395 -9.65 -19.09 3.49
CA LEU A 395 -8.56 -18.40 2.78
C LEU A 395 -7.82 -17.43 3.68
N MET A 396 -8.54 -16.69 4.51
CA MET A 396 -7.93 -15.78 5.47
C MET A 396 -7.09 -16.55 6.50
N GLN A 397 -7.60 -17.68 7.00
CA GLN A 397 -6.90 -18.59 7.90
C GLN A 397 -5.69 -19.25 7.22
N ASP A 398 -5.83 -19.74 5.99
CA ASP A 398 -4.75 -20.34 5.22
C ASP A 398 -3.64 -19.33 4.91
N THR A 399 -4.00 -18.09 4.58
CA THR A 399 -3.04 -17.00 4.38
C THR A 399 -2.26 -16.73 5.66
N LYS A 400 -2.94 -16.57 6.81
CA LYS A 400 -2.27 -16.41 8.12
C LYS A 400 -1.29 -17.55 8.38
N ARG A 401 -1.72 -18.80 8.19
CA ARG A 401 -0.88 -19.99 8.37
C ARG A 401 0.37 -19.96 7.49
N ARG A 402 0.23 -19.67 6.19
CA ARG A 402 1.38 -19.57 5.27
C ARG A 402 2.35 -18.45 5.65
N LEU A 403 1.85 -17.34 6.18
CA LEU A 403 2.71 -16.26 6.68
C LEU A 403 3.49 -16.70 7.92
N LEU A 404 2.85 -17.42 8.85
CA LEU A 404 3.54 -18.03 10.00
C LEU A 404 4.62 -19.02 9.53
N ASP A 405 4.31 -19.87 8.54
CA ASP A 405 5.26 -20.82 7.94
C ASP A 405 6.46 -20.11 7.27
N ARG A 406 6.25 -18.90 6.74
CA ARG A 406 7.31 -18.02 6.18
C ARG A 406 8.14 -17.31 7.25
N GLY A 407 7.81 -17.45 8.53
CA GLY A 407 8.58 -16.92 9.65
C GLY A 407 8.04 -15.64 10.28
N TYR A 408 6.98 -15.04 9.71
CA TYR A 408 6.26 -13.93 10.37
C TYR A 408 5.70 -14.42 11.71
N LYS A 409 5.74 -13.57 12.72
CA LYS A 409 5.36 -13.87 14.10
C LYS A 409 3.98 -13.33 14.45
N ASN A 410 3.59 -12.22 13.85
CA ASN A 410 2.34 -11.54 14.16
C ASN A 410 1.62 -11.02 12.90
N PRO A 411 1.19 -11.93 12.01
CA PRO A 411 0.39 -11.56 10.85
C PRO A 411 -1.01 -11.08 11.26
N VAL A 412 -1.38 -9.88 10.84
CA VAL A 412 -2.67 -9.25 11.13
C VAL A 412 -3.54 -9.20 9.87
N LEU A 413 -4.78 -9.67 10.00
CA LEU A 413 -5.81 -9.57 8.96
C LEU A 413 -6.43 -8.18 8.96
N LEU A 414 -6.40 -7.51 7.82
CA LEU A 414 -7.28 -6.37 7.53
C LEU A 414 -8.53 -6.88 6.81
N LEU A 415 -9.59 -7.13 7.58
CA LEU A 415 -10.91 -7.48 7.05
C LEU A 415 -11.63 -6.19 6.66
N HIS A 416 -11.78 -5.96 5.36
CA HIS A 416 -11.98 -4.60 4.85
C HIS A 416 -13.23 -4.44 3.99
N PRO A 417 -14.45 -4.58 4.55
CA PRO A 417 -15.68 -4.40 3.78
C PRO A 417 -15.75 -3.02 3.11
N LEU A 418 -16.20 -3.00 1.87
CA LEU A 418 -16.52 -1.76 1.16
C LEU A 418 -17.82 -1.16 1.72
N GLY A 419 -17.81 0.15 1.98
CA GLY A 419 -18.92 0.89 2.57
C GLY A 419 -19.38 2.13 1.81
N GLY A 420 -18.79 2.43 0.65
CA GLY A 420 -19.39 3.36 -0.30
C GLY A 420 -20.64 2.79 -0.97
N TRP A 421 -21.09 3.44 -2.04
CA TRP A 421 -22.24 2.97 -2.82
C TRP A 421 -22.06 1.53 -3.30
N THR A 422 -23.13 0.73 -3.21
CA THR A 422 -23.25 -0.63 -3.75
C THR A 422 -24.60 -0.73 -4.47
N LYS A 423 -24.72 -1.63 -5.44
CA LYS A 423 -25.98 -1.87 -6.16
C LYS A 423 -27.08 -2.41 -5.24
N ASP A 424 -28.33 -2.23 -5.65
CA ASP A 424 -29.51 -2.44 -4.80
C ASP A 424 -29.70 -3.87 -4.27
N ASP A 425 -29.25 -4.90 -5.00
CA ASP A 425 -29.40 -6.30 -4.58
C ASP A 425 -28.26 -6.83 -3.69
N ASP A 426 -27.25 -6.00 -3.40
CA ASP A 426 -26.21 -6.33 -2.42
C ASP A 426 -26.75 -6.15 -0.98
N VAL A 427 -26.21 -6.92 -0.03
CA VAL A 427 -26.59 -6.80 1.38
C VAL A 427 -26.11 -5.43 1.91
N PRO A 428 -26.98 -4.59 2.51
CA PRO A 428 -26.60 -3.29 3.02
C PRO A 428 -25.45 -3.35 4.04
N LEU A 429 -24.62 -2.31 4.06
CA LEU A 429 -23.40 -2.23 4.88
C LEU A 429 -23.64 -2.59 6.35
N HIS A 430 -24.65 -2.00 7.00
CA HIS A 430 -24.93 -2.24 8.42
C HIS A 430 -25.28 -3.71 8.74
N TRP A 431 -25.93 -4.43 7.80
CA TRP A 431 -26.19 -5.87 7.96
C TRP A 431 -24.92 -6.70 7.75
N ARG A 432 -24.06 -6.30 6.82
CA ARG A 432 -22.75 -6.93 6.64
C ARG A 432 -21.86 -6.77 7.86
N MET A 433 -21.78 -5.57 8.43
CA MET A 433 -20.98 -5.32 9.65
C MET A 433 -21.47 -6.19 10.82
N LYS A 434 -22.79 -6.22 11.09
CA LYS A 434 -23.36 -7.14 12.10
C LYS A 434 -23.03 -8.60 11.84
N GLN A 435 -23.02 -9.01 10.57
CA GLN A 435 -22.69 -10.37 10.17
C GLN A 435 -21.20 -10.67 10.40
N HIS A 436 -20.31 -9.71 10.15
CA HIS A 436 -18.87 -9.85 10.37
C HIS A 436 -18.52 -9.89 11.86
N ASP A 437 -19.19 -9.05 12.68
CA ASP A 437 -19.07 -9.12 14.14
C ASP A 437 -19.47 -10.51 14.65
N ALA A 438 -20.57 -11.08 14.14
CA ALA A 438 -21.00 -12.43 14.49
C ALA A 438 -19.97 -13.52 14.09
N VAL A 439 -19.28 -13.37 12.95
CA VAL A 439 -18.20 -14.28 12.53
C VAL A 439 -17.01 -14.23 13.51
N LEU A 440 -16.67 -13.03 14.01
CA LEU A 440 -15.61 -12.85 15.01
C LEU A 440 -16.01 -13.36 16.39
N GLU A 441 -17.25 -13.11 16.82
CA GLU A 441 -17.80 -13.63 18.08
C GLU A 441 -17.79 -15.16 18.17
N GLU A 442 -17.96 -15.84 17.04
CA GLU A 442 -17.92 -17.30 16.97
C GLU A 442 -16.49 -17.86 16.81
N GLY A 443 -15.46 -16.99 16.80
CA GLY A 443 -14.06 -17.41 16.69
C GLY A 443 -13.70 -18.01 15.34
N VAL A 444 -14.53 -17.83 14.30
CA VAL A 444 -14.20 -18.25 12.93
C VAL A 444 -13.01 -17.45 12.41
N LEU A 445 -12.94 -16.17 12.77
CA LEU A 445 -11.75 -15.36 12.64
C LEU A 445 -11.31 -14.92 14.03
N ASP A 446 -10.00 -14.87 14.26
CA ASP A 446 -9.42 -14.48 15.54
C ASP A 446 -9.49 -12.94 15.69
N PRO A 447 -10.28 -12.40 16.65
CA PRO A 447 -10.39 -10.96 16.85
C PRO A 447 -9.09 -10.32 17.33
N ALA A 448 -8.21 -11.06 18.00
CA ALA A 448 -6.94 -10.52 18.49
C ALA A 448 -5.95 -10.22 17.34
N SER A 449 -6.10 -10.89 16.20
CA SER A 449 -5.27 -10.69 15.01
C SER A 449 -6.04 -10.14 13.81
N THR A 450 -7.21 -9.53 14.03
CA THR A 450 -8.07 -9.02 12.95
C THR A 450 -8.50 -7.59 13.22
N ILE A 451 -8.27 -6.70 12.26
CA ILE A 451 -8.85 -5.37 12.22
C ILE A 451 -10.02 -5.40 11.24
N VAL A 452 -11.21 -5.04 11.72
CA VAL A 452 -12.37 -4.76 10.87
C VAL A 452 -12.41 -3.27 10.59
N ALA A 453 -12.38 -2.90 9.31
CA ALA A 453 -12.44 -1.50 8.87
C ALA A 453 -13.34 -1.36 7.64
N ILE A 454 -13.96 -0.19 7.46
CA ILE A 454 -14.81 0.10 6.32
C ILE A 454 -14.01 0.92 5.30
N PHE A 455 -13.89 0.39 4.08
CA PHE A 455 -13.29 1.12 2.97
C PHE A 455 -14.33 2.05 2.32
N PRO A 456 -14.11 3.37 2.24
CA PRO A 456 -15.16 4.33 1.89
C PRO A 456 -15.48 4.40 0.39
N SER A 457 -14.68 3.78 -0.48
CA SER A 457 -14.88 3.83 -1.93
C SER A 457 -16.26 3.32 -2.34
N PRO A 458 -16.94 3.98 -3.30
CA PRO A 458 -18.00 3.36 -4.08
C PRO A 458 -17.52 2.08 -4.77
N MET A 459 -18.41 1.10 -4.96
CA MET A 459 -18.19 -0.11 -5.73
C MET A 459 -18.62 0.12 -7.18
N MET A 460 -17.71 -0.03 -8.13
CA MET A 460 -17.94 0.20 -9.56
C MET A 460 -18.37 -1.07 -10.31
N TYR A 461 -18.11 -2.25 -9.75
CA TYR A 461 -18.32 -3.55 -10.41
C TYR A 461 -17.54 -3.68 -11.74
N ALA A 462 -16.31 -3.14 -11.78
CA ALA A 462 -15.47 -3.07 -12.98
C ALA A 462 -14.39 -4.18 -13.04
N GLY A 463 -14.57 -5.27 -12.30
CA GLY A 463 -13.78 -6.49 -12.46
C GLY A 463 -12.25 -6.29 -12.36
N PRO A 464 -11.47 -6.76 -13.35
CA PRO A 464 -10.01 -6.62 -13.38
C PRO A 464 -9.49 -5.18 -13.33
N THR A 465 -10.27 -4.20 -13.78
CA THR A 465 -9.92 -2.77 -13.68
C THR A 465 -10.02 -2.32 -12.22
N GLU A 466 -11.14 -2.61 -11.56
CA GLU A 466 -11.40 -2.15 -10.19
C GLU A 466 -10.62 -2.93 -9.13
N VAL A 467 -10.30 -4.22 -9.37
CA VAL A 467 -9.52 -4.97 -8.38
C VAL A 467 -8.11 -4.41 -8.17
N GLN A 468 -7.53 -3.76 -9.18
CA GLN A 468 -6.28 -3.01 -9.06
C GLN A 468 -6.44 -1.85 -8.07
N TRP A 469 -7.50 -1.04 -8.21
CA TRP A 469 -7.86 0.01 -7.25
C TRP A 469 -8.03 -0.54 -5.82
N HIS A 470 -8.77 -1.65 -5.69
CA HIS A 470 -8.93 -2.30 -4.39
C HIS A 470 -7.59 -2.70 -3.77
N CYS A 471 -6.67 -3.26 -4.56
CA CYS A 471 -5.35 -3.67 -4.11
C CYS A 471 -4.49 -2.46 -3.72
N ARG A 472 -4.37 -1.47 -4.63
CA ARG A 472 -3.64 -0.22 -4.44
C ARG A 472 -4.05 0.50 -3.15
N ALA A 473 -5.36 0.66 -2.93
CA ALA A 473 -5.88 1.32 -1.74
C ALA A 473 -5.44 0.64 -0.43
N ARG A 474 -5.30 -0.69 -0.43
CA ARG A 474 -4.84 -1.42 0.77
C ARG A 474 -3.33 -1.43 0.90
N MET A 475 -2.60 -1.44 -0.21
CA MET A 475 -1.17 -1.18 -0.22
C MET A 475 -0.85 0.18 0.41
N ILE A 476 -1.59 1.24 0.02
CA ILE A 476 -1.51 2.57 0.64
C ILE A 476 -1.81 2.53 2.14
N ALA A 477 -2.78 1.72 2.58
CA ALA A 477 -3.08 1.54 4.01
C ALA A 477 -2.06 0.66 4.77
N GLY A 478 -1.04 0.12 4.10
CA GLY A 478 0.04 -0.65 4.72
C GLY A 478 -0.12 -2.18 4.64
N ALA A 479 -0.97 -2.70 3.77
CA ALA A 479 -1.03 -4.14 3.51
C ALA A 479 0.19 -4.61 2.71
N ASN A 480 0.85 -5.67 3.20
CA ASN A 480 1.96 -6.33 2.52
C ASN A 480 1.48 -7.48 1.61
N PHE A 481 0.29 -8.02 1.89
CA PHE A 481 -0.31 -9.12 1.16
C PHE A 481 -1.75 -8.79 0.78
N TYR A 482 -2.15 -9.11 -0.44
CA TYR A 482 -3.53 -8.90 -0.90
C TYR A 482 -4.14 -10.20 -1.38
N ILE A 483 -5.19 -10.66 -0.69
CA ILE A 483 -5.93 -11.86 -1.09
C ILE A 483 -6.89 -11.48 -2.22
N VAL A 484 -6.74 -12.14 -3.37
CA VAL A 484 -7.63 -11.93 -4.53
C VAL A 484 -8.41 -13.20 -4.84
N GLY A 485 -9.73 -13.04 -5.03
CA GLY A 485 -10.71 -14.09 -5.32
C GLY A 485 -10.87 -14.49 -6.78
N ARG A 486 -11.78 -15.45 -7.03
CA ARG A 486 -12.40 -15.65 -8.35
C ARG A 486 -13.36 -14.50 -8.63
N ASP A 487 -13.34 -13.99 -9.86
CA ASP A 487 -14.19 -12.89 -10.35
C ASP A 487 -14.23 -11.68 -9.41
N PRO A 488 -13.07 -11.17 -8.96
CA PRO A 488 -13.03 -10.09 -8.00
C PRO A 488 -13.59 -8.83 -8.65
N ALA A 489 -14.45 -8.13 -7.91
CA ALA A 489 -15.18 -6.97 -8.40
C ALA A 489 -16.09 -7.21 -9.63
N GLY A 490 -16.34 -8.46 -9.98
CA GLY A 490 -17.27 -8.81 -11.06
C GLY A 490 -18.72 -8.85 -10.63
N MET A 491 -19.58 -8.83 -11.65
CA MET A 491 -21.01 -9.11 -11.57
C MET A 491 -21.48 -9.77 -12.87
N PRO A 492 -22.65 -10.42 -12.89
CA PRO A 492 -23.26 -10.85 -14.14
C PRO A 492 -23.57 -9.67 -15.05
N HIS A 493 -23.39 -9.84 -16.36
CA HIS A 493 -23.81 -8.89 -17.37
C HIS A 493 -25.33 -8.66 -17.27
N PRO A 494 -25.80 -7.41 -17.18
CA PRO A 494 -27.22 -7.11 -16.94
C PRO A 494 -28.18 -7.74 -17.96
N GLU A 495 -27.82 -7.75 -19.24
CA GLU A 495 -28.65 -8.31 -20.32
C GLU A 495 -28.46 -9.82 -20.48
N THR A 496 -27.23 -10.31 -20.73
CA THR A 496 -26.97 -11.72 -21.06
C THR A 496 -26.95 -12.66 -19.86
N LYS A 497 -26.85 -12.12 -18.63
CA LYS A 497 -26.75 -12.85 -17.35
C LYS A 497 -25.50 -13.72 -17.18
N ASN A 498 -24.60 -13.77 -18.16
CA ASN A 498 -23.28 -14.41 -18.03
C ASN A 498 -22.35 -13.56 -17.16
N ASP A 499 -21.28 -14.13 -16.61
CA ASP A 499 -20.24 -13.37 -15.89
C ASP A 499 -19.70 -12.25 -16.82
N LEU A 500 -19.67 -10.99 -16.36
CA LEU A 500 -19.21 -9.85 -17.18
C LEU A 500 -17.71 -9.95 -17.50
N TYR A 501 -16.95 -10.60 -16.62
CA TYR A 501 -15.52 -10.79 -16.75
C TYR A 501 -15.17 -12.27 -16.69
N GLU A 502 -14.07 -12.63 -17.33
CA GLU A 502 -13.53 -13.97 -17.14
C GLU A 502 -13.02 -14.11 -15.69
N PRO A 503 -13.45 -15.13 -14.93
CA PRO A 503 -13.26 -15.19 -13.49
C PRO A 503 -11.81 -15.23 -12.98
N THR A 504 -10.84 -15.54 -13.83
CA THR A 504 -9.40 -15.57 -13.47
C THR A 504 -8.68 -14.27 -13.84
N HIS A 505 -9.28 -13.40 -14.65
CA HIS A 505 -8.62 -12.18 -15.14
C HIS A 505 -8.19 -11.25 -14.01
N GLY A 506 -9.00 -11.08 -12.96
CA GLY A 506 -8.65 -10.18 -11.86
C GLY A 506 -7.35 -10.57 -11.15
N GLY A 507 -7.16 -11.87 -10.86
CA GLY A 507 -5.91 -12.35 -10.25
C GLY A 507 -4.71 -12.26 -11.20
N LYS A 508 -4.90 -12.60 -12.48
CA LYS A 508 -3.85 -12.51 -13.51
C LYS A 508 -3.38 -11.07 -13.71
N VAL A 509 -4.32 -10.13 -13.86
CA VAL A 509 -4.02 -8.71 -14.06
C VAL A 509 -3.27 -8.14 -12.86
N LEU A 510 -3.71 -8.41 -11.63
CA LEU A 510 -3.00 -7.95 -10.42
C LEU A 510 -1.55 -8.42 -10.37
N SER A 511 -1.29 -9.68 -10.73
CA SER A 511 0.07 -10.25 -10.65
C SER A 511 1.08 -9.61 -11.60
N MET A 512 0.61 -8.86 -12.60
CA MET A 512 1.45 -8.18 -13.59
C MET A 512 1.18 -6.67 -13.67
N ALA A 513 0.33 -6.13 -12.79
CA ALA A 513 -0.04 -4.72 -12.82
C ALA A 513 1.15 -3.87 -12.35
N PRO A 514 1.60 -2.88 -13.14
CA PRO A 514 2.66 -1.98 -12.72
C PRO A 514 2.19 -1.12 -11.54
N GLY A 515 3.15 -0.68 -10.72
CA GLY A 515 2.89 0.21 -9.59
C GLY A 515 2.28 -0.46 -8.34
N LEU A 516 2.28 -1.80 -8.28
CA LEU A 516 1.89 -2.61 -7.10
C LEU A 516 3.09 -3.34 -6.48
N THR A 517 4.23 -2.65 -6.34
CA THR A 517 5.52 -3.24 -5.94
C THR A 517 5.61 -3.61 -4.46
N SER A 518 4.85 -2.92 -3.60
CA SER A 518 4.92 -3.06 -2.14
C SER A 518 3.94 -4.10 -1.57
N VAL A 519 3.22 -4.84 -2.43
CA VAL A 519 2.21 -5.82 -2.03
C VAL A 519 2.36 -7.14 -2.81
N GLU A 520 2.41 -8.25 -2.09
CA GLU A 520 2.40 -9.59 -2.68
C GLU A 520 0.95 -10.06 -2.90
N ILE A 521 0.64 -10.48 -4.11
CA ILE A 521 -0.69 -10.99 -4.46
C ILE A 521 -0.83 -12.45 -4.04
N ILE A 522 -1.80 -12.75 -3.18
CA ILE A 522 -2.13 -14.10 -2.73
C ILE A 522 -3.34 -14.60 -3.53
N PRO A 523 -3.14 -15.46 -4.54
CA PRO A 523 -4.22 -15.91 -5.40
C PRO A 523 -5.17 -16.86 -4.67
N PHE A 524 -6.46 -16.75 -4.99
CA PHE A 524 -7.49 -17.65 -4.50
C PHE A 524 -7.21 -19.10 -4.88
N ARG A 525 -7.39 -19.99 -3.91
CA ARG A 525 -7.71 -21.39 -4.20
C ARG A 525 -9.22 -21.54 -4.08
N VAL A 526 -9.84 -22.13 -5.09
CA VAL A 526 -11.29 -22.36 -5.09
C VAL A 526 -11.66 -23.13 -3.82
N ALA A 527 -12.53 -22.56 -2.98
CA ALA A 527 -13.05 -23.21 -1.79
C ALA A 527 -14.52 -23.59 -2.03
N ALA A 528 -14.88 -24.83 -1.69
CA ALA A 528 -16.23 -25.36 -1.81
C ALA A 528 -16.58 -26.22 -0.59
N TYR A 529 -17.86 -26.49 -0.38
CA TYR A 529 -18.29 -27.30 0.76
C TYR A 529 -17.97 -28.77 0.48
N ASN A 530 -17.07 -29.37 1.24
CA ASN A 530 -16.78 -30.80 1.14
C ASN A 530 -17.81 -31.58 1.99
N LYS A 531 -18.67 -32.34 1.31
CA LYS A 531 -19.77 -33.11 1.91
C LYS A 531 -19.28 -34.20 2.85
N THR A 532 -18.11 -34.77 2.58
CA THR A 532 -17.48 -35.82 3.40
C THR A 532 -16.92 -35.25 4.70
N LYS A 533 -16.21 -34.11 4.62
CA LYS A 533 -15.63 -33.42 5.77
C LYS A 533 -16.63 -32.57 6.57
N LYS A 534 -17.80 -32.29 5.98
CA LYS A 534 -18.82 -31.36 6.51
C LYS A 534 -18.24 -29.98 6.86
N ALA A 535 -17.39 -29.47 5.97
CA ALA A 535 -16.68 -28.21 6.13
C ALA A 535 -16.29 -27.63 4.79
N MET A 536 -15.98 -26.33 4.76
CA MET A 536 -15.36 -25.71 3.60
C MET A 536 -13.92 -26.22 3.45
N ASP A 537 -13.56 -26.60 2.22
CA ASP A 537 -12.23 -27.12 1.89
C ASP A 537 -11.81 -26.62 0.50
N PHE A 538 -10.50 -26.68 0.20
CA PHE A 538 -10.00 -26.35 -1.12
C PHE A 538 -10.43 -27.40 -2.14
N TYR A 539 -11.09 -26.95 -3.19
CA TYR A 539 -11.62 -27.77 -4.27
C TYR A 539 -10.52 -28.58 -4.96
N ASP A 540 -10.81 -29.85 -5.18
CA ASP A 540 -9.93 -30.81 -5.82
C ASP A 540 -10.67 -31.43 -7.02
N LYS A 541 -10.14 -31.21 -8.23
CA LYS A 541 -10.72 -31.72 -9.47
C LYS A 541 -10.82 -33.25 -9.47
N GLY A 542 -9.87 -33.94 -8.84
CA GLY A 542 -9.86 -35.41 -8.76
C GLY A 542 -10.90 -35.98 -7.82
N ARG A 543 -11.51 -35.15 -6.97
CA ARG A 543 -12.55 -35.52 -5.99
C ARG A 543 -13.79 -34.66 -6.12
N HIS A 544 -14.15 -34.30 -7.35
CA HIS A 544 -15.28 -33.39 -7.62
C HIS A 544 -16.55 -33.81 -6.89
N ASP A 545 -16.90 -35.09 -6.87
CA ASP A 545 -18.14 -35.60 -6.28
C ASP A 545 -18.26 -35.35 -4.77
N GLU A 546 -17.14 -35.09 -4.07
CA GLU A 546 -17.13 -34.72 -2.65
C GLU A 546 -17.54 -33.26 -2.42
N PHE A 547 -17.46 -32.39 -3.43
CA PHE A 547 -17.67 -30.95 -3.28
C PHE A 547 -19.04 -30.49 -3.75
N GLN A 548 -19.61 -29.53 -3.03
CA GLN A 548 -20.83 -28.82 -3.37
C GLN A 548 -20.56 -27.32 -3.46
N PHE A 549 -20.90 -26.71 -4.60
CA PHE A 549 -20.85 -25.27 -4.79
C PHE A 549 -22.20 -24.66 -4.38
N ILE A 550 -22.17 -23.81 -3.36
CA ILE A 550 -23.36 -23.10 -2.87
C ILE A 550 -23.27 -21.67 -3.37
N SER A 551 -24.14 -21.31 -4.32
CA SER A 551 -24.16 -19.98 -4.92
C SER A 551 -24.78 -18.94 -3.98
N GLY A 552 -24.47 -17.66 -4.19
CA GLY A 552 -25.12 -16.57 -3.47
C GLY A 552 -26.64 -16.57 -3.64
N THR A 553 -27.16 -16.93 -4.82
CA THR A 553 -28.60 -17.09 -5.05
C THR A 553 -29.20 -18.24 -4.25
N MET A 554 -28.51 -19.38 -4.16
CA MET A 554 -28.96 -20.48 -3.30
C MET A 554 -29.01 -20.06 -1.83
N MET A 555 -27.99 -19.35 -1.34
CA MET A 555 -27.99 -18.81 0.02
C MET A 555 -29.15 -17.86 0.27
N ARG A 556 -29.43 -16.94 -0.66
CA ARG A 556 -30.56 -16.02 -0.56
C ARG A 556 -31.87 -16.78 -0.41
N ASN A 557 -32.08 -17.80 -1.25
CA ASN A 557 -33.29 -18.60 -1.22
C ASN A 557 -33.44 -19.41 0.08
N LEU A 558 -32.34 -19.90 0.66
CA LEU A 558 -32.36 -20.58 1.96
C LEU A 558 -32.72 -19.60 3.08
N ALA A 559 -32.06 -18.43 3.12
CA ALA A 559 -32.29 -17.43 4.14
C ALA A 559 -33.71 -16.85 4.10
N GLN A 560 -34.26 -16.64 2.89
CA GLN A 560 -35.64 -16.22 2.69
C GLN A 560 -36.67 -17.25 3.19
N ARG A 561 -36.34 -18.55 3.15
CA ARG A 561 -37.20 -19.63 3.66
C ARG A 561 -36.95 -19.95 5.14
N GLY A 562 -35.95 -19.32 5.76
CA GLY A 562 -35.51 -19.65 7.12
C GLY A 562 -34.85 -21.04 7.22
N GLU A 563 -34.42 -21.62 6.10
CA GLU A 563 -33.70 -22.89 6.04
C GLU A 563 -32.21 -22.68 6.35
N ASN A 564 -31.55 -23.63 7.00
CA ASN A 564 -30.10 -23.54 7.26
C ASN A 564 -29.29 -24.06 6.06
N PRO A 565 -28.12 -23.45 5.75
CA PRO A 565 -27.15 -24.07 4.87
C PRO A 565 -26.55 -25.30 5.56
N PRO A 566 -25.80 -26.16 4.83
CA PRO A 566 -25.08 -27.26 5.43
C PRO A 566 -24.19 -26.81 6.60
N ASP A 567 -24.16 -27.60 7.68
CA ASP A 567 -23.32 -27.33 8.85
C ASP A 567 -21.86 -27.10 8.44
N GLY A 568 -21.22 -26.07 8.98
CA GLY A 568 -19.84 -25.72 8.64
C GLY A 568 -19.67 -24.89 7.35
N PHE A 569 -20.75 -24.56 6.65
CA PHE A 569 -20.71 -23.59 5.54
C PHE A 569 -20.56 -22.14 6.02
N MET A 570 -21.26 -21.75 7.09
CA MET A 570 -21.16 -20.43 7.70
C MET A 570 -21.44 -20.52 9.21
N ALA A 571 -20.87 -19.59 9.98
CA ALA A 571 -21.09 -19.49 11.42
C ALA A 571 -22.61 -19.30 11.74
N PRO A 572 -23.21 -20.08 12.66
CA PRO A 572 -24.63 -20.02 13.00
C PRO A 572 -25.19 -18.64 13.40
N LYS A 573 -24.49 -17.86 14.23
CA LYS A 573 -24.88 -16.48 14.56
C LYS A 573 -24.82 -15.61 13.31
N ALA A 574 -23.80 -15.77 12.49
CA ALA A 574 -23.67 -15.03 11.25
C ALA A 574 -24.79 -15.37 10.25
N TRP A 575 -25.21 -16.64 10.17
CA TRP A 575 -26.39 -17.07 9.41
C TRP A 575 -27.68 -16.44 9.94
N SER A 576 -27.84 -16.42 11.26
CA SER A 576 -29.00 -15.81 11.91
C SER A 576 -29.14 -14.31 11.59
N VAL A 577 -28.03 -13.59 11.41
CA VAL A 577 -28.05 -12.19 10.95
C VAL A 577 -28.61 -12.09 9.53
N LEU A 578 -28.18 -12.97 8.62
CA LEU A 578 -28.70 -12.97 7.24
C LEU A 578 -30.17 -13.36 7.17
N VAL A 579 -30.61 -14.35 7.93
CA VAL A 579 -32.04 -14.71 7.99
C VAL A 579 -32.87 -13.51 8.45
N LYS A 580 -32.46 -12.82 9.51
CA LYS A 580 -33.13 -11.59 9.98
C LYS A 580 -33.21 -10.51 8.89
N TYR A 581 -32.13 -10.31 8.13
CA TYR A 581 -32.11 -9.38 7.01
C TYR A 581 -33.12 -9.79 5.92
N TYR A 582 -33.05 -11.02 5.41
CA TYR A 582 -33.92 -11.45 4.32
C TYR A 582 -35.40 -11.53 4.75
N SER A 583 -35.69 -11.90 5.99
CA SER A 583 -37.05 -11.81 6.54
C SER A 583 -37.56 -10.37 6.66
N SER A 584 -36.68 -9.38 6.87
CA SER A 584 -37.09 -7.96 6.92
C SER A 584 -37.52 -7.43 5.55
N LEU A 585 -36.94 -7.95 4.46
CA LEU A 585 -37.34 -7.60 3.09
C LEU A 585 -38.74 -8.13 2.75
N GLN A 586 -39.09 -9.32 3.25
CA GLN A 586 -40.42 -9.92 3.03
C GLN A 586 -41.56 -9.21 3.77
N LYS A 587 -41.26 -8.45 4.82
CA LYS A 587 -42.26 -7.69 5.59
C LYS A 587 -42.57 -6.31 4.99
N ASN A 588 -41.69 -5.82 4.12
CA ASN A 588 -41.80 -4.51 3.48
C ASN A 588 -42.35 -4.59 2.03
N ASN A 589 -42.59 -5.81 1.53
CA ASN A 589 -43.38 -6.11 0.33
C ASN A 589 -44.74 -6.67 0.77
#